data_AF-A0A2F0A212-F1
#
_entry.id   AF-A0A2F0A212-F1
#
_cell.length_a   1.000
_cell.length_b   1.000
_cell.length_c   1.000
_cell.angle_alpha   90.00
_cell.angle_beta   90.00
_cell.angle_gamma   90.00
#
_symmetry.space_group_name_H-M   'P 1'
#
loop_
_entity.id
_entity.type
_entity.pdbx_description
1 polymer ?
#
loop_
_entity_poly.entity_id
_entity_poly.type
_entity_poly.pdbx_seq_one_letter_code
_entity_poly.pdbx_strand_id
1 'polypeptide(L)'
;YSKSKTIRKTKGIEPQVRIADLSIKNRNHIEIKVTTKGFEELILDSSIDGGRTWESFQRKILTNNQKKNLTFEFPKSGSLYKLYRVRGSVEKYPPQKLP
;
A
#
# COMPACT_ATOMS: atom_id res chain seq x y z
N TYR A 1 36.47 -15.18 4.58
CA TYR A 1 36.02 -14.23 3.55
C TYR A 1 34.72 -13.57 4.00
N SER A 2 34.78 -12.33 4.52
CA SER A 2 33.58 -11.55 4.85
C SER A 2 33.22 -10.69 3.64
N LYS A 3 32.00 -10.82 3.12
CA LYS A 3 31.49 -9.94 2.06
C LYS A 3 31.01 -8.64 2.70
N SER A 4 31.81 -7.58 2.62
CA SER A 4 31.40 -6.23 3.03
C SER A 4 30.20 -5.79 2.19
N LYS A 5 29.03 -5.56 2.82
CA LYS A 5 27.88 -4.93 2.17
C LYS A 5 28.06 -3.41 2.24
N THR A 6 28.35 -2.77 1.11
CA THR A 6 28.44 -1.30 1.03
C THR A 6 27.06 -0.71 0.74
N ILE A 7 26.51 0.07 1.67
CA ILE A 7 25.27 0.82 1.47
C ILE A 7 25.64 2.16 0.82
N ARG A 8 25.31 2.35 -0.46
CA ARG A 8 25.47 3.63 -1.15
C ARG A 8 24.22 4.49 -0.91
N LYS A 9 24.36 5.66 -0.27
CA LYS A 9 23.31 6.68 -0.28
C LYS A 9 23.22 7.25 -1.70
N THR A 10 22.14 6.93 -2.40
CA THR A 10 21.81 7.54 -3.70
C THR A 10 21.16 8.91 -3.48
N LYS A 11 21.51 9.90 -4.32
CA LYS A 11 20.76 11.17 -4.42
C LYS A 11 19.41 10.85 -5.07
N GLY A 12 18.37 10.66 -4.24
CA GLY A 12 17.01 10.39 -4.67
C GLY A 12 16.01 10.91 -3.65
N ILE A 13 14.73 10.93 -4.03
CA ILE A 13 13.66 11.19 -3.07
C ILE A 13 13.63 10.00 -2.11
N GLU A 14 13.75 10.25 -0.80
CA GLU A 14 13.50 9.24 0.22
C GLU A 14 11.99 8.97 0.28
N PRO A 15 11.49 7.82 -0.23
CA PRO A 15 10.08 7.56 -0.31
C PRO A 15 9.54 7.29 1.10
N GLN A 16 8.46 7.95 1.47
CA GLN A 16 7.92 7.90 2.82
C GLN A 16 6.40 7.77 2.81
N VAL A 17 5.87 6.88 3.65
CA VAL A 17 4.45 6.80 4.00
C VAL A 17 4.33 7.03 5.49
N ARG A 18 3.52 8.01 5.90
CA ARG A 18 3.14 8.24 7.30
C ARG A 18 1.66 8.01 7.45
N ILE A 19 1.27 7.09 8.34
CA ILE A 19 -0.13 6.92 8.74
C ILE A 19 -0.42 7.98 9.79
N ALA A 20 -1.34 8.89 9.49
CA ALA A 20 -1.78 9.92 10.40
C ALA A 20 -2.96 9.46 11.26
N ASP A 21 -3.84 8.63 10.69
CA ASP A 21 -5.04 8.16 11.36
C ASP A 21 -5.53 6.86 10.73
N LEU A 22 -6.14 6.01 11.54
CA LEU A 22 -6.76 4.74 11.14
C LEU A 22 -8.13 4.68 11.81
N SER A 23 -9.20 4.70 11.01
CA SER A 23 -10.55 4.59 11.54
C SER A 23 -11.35 3.49 10.84
N ILE A 24 -12.08 2.72 11.63
CA ILE A 24 -13.02 1.71 11.15
C ILE A 24 -14.39 2.38 11.17
N LYS A 25 -14.93 2.73 10.00
CA LYS A 25 -16.24 3.40 9.90
C LYS A 25 -17.39 2.41 10.08
N ASN A 26 -17.25 1.23 9.47
CA ASN A 26 -18.26 0.17 9.43
C ASN A 26 -17.53 -1.19 9.51
N ARG A 27 -18.26 -2.31 9.63
CA ARG A 27 -17.68 -3.67 9.70
C ARG A 27 -16.71 -4.01 8.56
N ASN A 28 -16.73 -3.27 7.46
CA ASN A 28 -16.03 -3.55 6.22
C ASN A 28 -15.31 -2.34 5.62
N HIS A 29 -15.33 -1.20 6.31
CA HIS A 29 -14.78 0.06 5.80
C HIS A 29 -13.70 0.56 6.72
N ILE A 30 -12.47 0.59 6.23
CA ILE A 30 -11.34 1.22 6.93
C ILE A 30 -10.91 2.44 6.15
N GLU A 31 -10.84 3.57 6.85
CA GLU A 31 -10.25 4.80 6.38
C GLU A 31 -8.85 4.93 6.97
N ILE A 32 -7.85 5.04 6.10
CA ILE A 32 -6.45 5.26 6.46
C ILE A 32 -6.08 6.65 5.94
N LYS A 33 -5.81 7.57 6.85
CA LYS A 33 -5.25 8.87 6.47
C LYS A 33 -3.74 8.72 6.37
N VAL A 34 -3.21 8.96 5.18
CA VAL A 34 -1.78 8.83 4.92
C VAL A 34 -1.20 10.12 4.36
N THR A 35 0.06 10.37 4.69
CA THR A 35 0.90 11.34 4.00
C THR A 35 1.97 10.57 3.25
N THR A 36 2.01 10.72 1.93
CA THR A 36 2.96 10.02 1.06
C THR A 36 3.89 10.99 0.38
N LYS A 37 5.17 10.60 0.27
CA LYS A 37 6.20 11.31 -0.48
C LYS A 37 6.93 10.31 -1.36
N GLY A 38 7.12 10.66 -2.63
CA GLY A 38 7.92 9.84 -3.55
C GLY A 38 7.27 8.52 -3.94
N PHE A 39 5.93 8.46 -3.95
CA PHE A 39 5.15 7.34 -4.48
C PHE A 39 4.12 7.86 -5.47
N GLU A 40 3.90 7.11 -6.55
CA GLU A 40 2.90 7.42 -7.57
C GLU A 40 1.57 6.69 -7.31
N GLU A 41 1.60 5.57 -6.58
CA GLU A 41 0.39 4.86 -6.16
C GLU A 41 0.57 4.17 -4.81
N LEU A 42 -0.56 3.92 -4.15
CA LEU A 42 -0.67 3.02 -3.00
C LEU A 42 -1.50 1.80 -3.37
N ILE A 43 -0.98 0.63 -2.97
CA ILE A 43 -1.56 -0.67 -3.27
C ILE A 43 -1.91 -1.33 -1.93
N LEU A 44 -3.18 -1.73 -1.80
CA LEU A 44 -3.64 -2.62 -0.76
C LEU A 44 -3.50 -4.04 -1.26
N ASP A 45 -2.59 -4.79 -0.65
CA ASP A 45 -2.45 -6.23 -0.88
C ASP A 45 -3.22 -6.99 0.21
N SER A 46 -3.68 -8.19 -0.13
CA SER A 46 -4.28 -9.14 0.80
C SER A 46 -3.54 -10.48 0.76
N SER A 47 -3.57 -11.20 1.87
CA SER A 47 -3.00 -12.54 2.00
C SER A 47 -3.99 -13.44 2.74
N ILE A 48 -4.19 -14.65 2.20
CA ILE A 48 -5.03 -15.69 2.81
C ILE A 48 -4.22 -16.75 3.58
N ASP A 49 -2.89 -16.72 3.47
CA ASP A 49 -1.99 -17.75 3.97
C ASP A 49 -1.07 -17.24 5.09
N GLY A 50 -1.50 -16.21 5.81
CA GLY A 50 -0.74 -15.62 6.91
C GLY A 50 0.47 -14.80 6.46
N GLY A 51 0.47 -14.31 5.21
CA GLY A 51 1.49 -13.41 4.67
C GLY A 51 2.62 -14.10 3.93
N ARG A 52 2.48 -15.39 3.58
CA ARG A 52 3.45 -16.08 2.71
C ARG A 52 3.32 -15.60 1.27
N THR A 53 2.08 -15.45 0.80
CA THR A 53 1.76 -14.87 -0.51
C THR A 53 0.90 -13.63 -0.35
N TRP A 54 1.04 -12.69 -1.29
CA TRP A 54 0.33 -11.41 -1.29
C TRP A 54 -0.18 -11.11 -2.69
N GLU A 55 -1.48 -10.82 -2.78
CA GLU A 55 -2.14 -10.44 -4.03
C GLU A 55 -2.68 -9.02 -3.92
N SER A 56 -2.51 -8.24 -4.99
CA SER A 56 -3.00 -6.86 -5.03
C SER A 56 -4.53 -6.84 -5.13
N PHE A 57 -5.16 -6.28 -4.10
CA PHE A 57 -6.60 -6.26 -3.93
C PHE A 57 -7.23 -4.93 -4.41
N GLN A 58 -6.64 -3.80 -4.02
CA GLN A 58 -7.09 -2.47 -4.43
C GLN A 58 -5.90 -1.53 -4.66
N ARG A 59 -6.07 -0.52 -5.52
CA ARG A 59 -5.04 0.48 -5.84
C ARG A 59 -5.62 1.89 -5.79
N LYS A 60 -4.80 2.85 -5.40
CA LYS A 60 -5.12 4.28 -5.36
C LYS A 60 -3.96 5.06 -5.95
N ILE A 61 -4.23 5.73 -7.07
CA ILE A 61 -3.26 6.60 -7.74
C ILE A 61 -3.08 7.86 -6.90
N LEU A 62 -1.83 8.22 -6.64
CA LEU A 62 -1.47 9.44 -5.93
C LEU A 62 -1.20 10.54 -6.95
N THR A 63 -2.10 11.52 -7.01
CA THR A 63 -1.82 12.79 -7.67
C THR A 63 -1.12 13.71 -6.68
N ASN A 64 0.22 13.75 -6.79
CA ASN A 64 1.15 14.65 -6.09
C ASN A 64 1.38 14.36 -4.58
N ASN A 65 2.53 14.81 -4.04
CA ASN A 65 2.97 14.60 -2.64
C ASN A 65 2.03 15.27 -1.61
N GLN A 66 0.85 14.71 -1.37
CA GLN A 66 -0.19 15.30 -0.52
C GLN A 66 -0.68 14.35 0.57
N LYS A 67 -1.24 14.94 1.64
CA LYS A 67 -2.10 14.22 2.59
C LYS A 67 -3.30 13.69 1.82
N LYS A 68 -3.54 12.37 1.88
CA LYS A 68 -4.69 11.72 1.25
C LYS A 68 -5.45 10.92 2.30
N ASN A 69 -6.77 11.02 2.25
CA ASN A 69 -7.64 10.09 2.96
C ASN A 69 -7.91 8.93 2.01
N LEU A 70 -7.46 7.74 2.38
CA LEU A 70 -7.71 6.53 1.61
C LEU A 70 -8.81 5.73 2.30
N THR A 71 -9.85 5.43 1.54
CA THR A 71 -10.87 4.49 1.97
C THR A 71 -10.66 3.18 1.24
N PHE A 72 -10.52 2.11 2.03
CA PHE A 72 -10.46 0.74 1.56
C PHE A 72 -11.70 -0.02 2.04
N GLU A 73 -12.32 -0.74 1.11
CA GLU A 73 -13.53 -1.51 1.36
C GLU A 73 -13.21 -3.00 1.30
N PHE A 74 -13.46 -3.71 2.40
CA PHE A 74 -13.21 -5.14 2.52
C PHE A 74 -14.48 -5.96 2.25
N PRO A 75 -14.40 -7.13 1.61
CA PRO A 75 -15.56 -7.94 1.30
C PRO A 75 -16.31 -8.40 2.56
N LYS A 76 -17.65 -8.36 2.53
CA LYS A 76 -18.58 -8.62 3.65
C LYS A 76 -18.62 -10.05 4.19
N SER A 77 -18.14 -11.04 3.43
CA SER A 77 -18.34 -12.45 3.79
C SER A 77 -17.16 -13.33 3.36
N GLY A 78 -16.65 -14.12 4.31
CA GLY A 78 -15.80 -15.28 4.00
C GLY A 78 -14.29 -15.12 4.25
N SER A 79 -13.84 -14.18 5.08
CA SER A 79 -12.40 -13.98 5.31
C SER A 79 -12.08 -13.79 6.78
N LEU A 80 -12.22 -14.88 7.53
CA LEU A 80 -11.90 -14.90 8.95
C LEU A 80 -10.39 -14.68 9.23
N TYR A 81 -9.51 -14.80 8.22
CA TYR A 81 -8.06 -14.71 8.41
C TYR A 81 -7.31 -14.07 7.23
N LYS A 82 -7.81 -12.96 6.68
CA LYS A 82 -7.05 -12.19 5.67
C LYS A 82 -6.15 -11.16 6.34
N LEU A 83 -4.84 -11.26 6.06
CA LEU A 83 -3.92 -10.16 6.37
C LEU A 83 -3.99 -9.13 5.25
N TYR A 84 -3.89 -7.86 5.63
CA TYR A 84 -3.85 -6.75 4.70
C TYR A 84 -2.61 -5.91 4.95
N ARG A 85 -1.99 -5.43 3.87
CA ARG A 85 -0.88 -4.47 3.95
C ARG A 85 -1.05 -3.39 2.90
N VAL A 86 -0.58 -2.19 3.22
CA VAL A 86 -0.48 -1.10 2.27
C VAL A 86 0.98 -0.92 1.90
N ARG A 87 1.28 -0.91 0.60
CA ARG A 87 2.62 -0.58 0.07
C ARG A 87 2.53 0.54 -0.96
N GLY A 88 3.58 1.35 -1.03
CA GLY A 88 3.73 2.33 -2.11
C GLY A 88 4.49 1.78 -3.30
N SER A 89 4.14 2.26 -4.49
CA SER A 89 4.85 2.00 -5.74
C SER A 89 5.27 3.32 -6.38
N VAL A 90 6.47 3.31 -6.95
CA VAL A 90 7.03 4.42 -7.75
C VAL A 90 6.71 4.25 -9.24
N GLU A 91 6.24 3.07 -9.64
CA GLU A 91 5.83 2.78 -11.00
C GLU A 91 4.32 2.95 -11.12
N LYS A 92 3.87 3.70 -12.14
CA LYS A 92 2.47 3.66 -12.56
C LYS A 92 2.28 2.39 -13.37
N TYR A 93 1.62 1.39 -12.81
CA TYR A 93 1.15 0.29 -13.64
C TYR A 93 0.20 0.84 -14.72
N PRO A 94 0.34 0.46 -16.00
CA PRO A 94 -0.64 0.82 -17.01
C PRO A 94 -2.01 0.30 -16.56
N PRO A 95 -3.11 1.04 -16.85
CA PRO A 95 -4.45 0.58 -16.51
C PRO A 95 -4.64 -0.82 -17.10
N GLN A 96 -5.10 -1.77 -16.27
CA GLN A 96 -5.46 -3.09 -16.75
C GLN A 96 -6.52 -2.90 -17.84
N LYS A 97 -6.20 -3.27 -19.08
CA LYS A 97 -7.23 -3.54 -20.09
C LYS A 97 -8.07 -4.68 -19.54
N LEU A 98 -9.34 -4.40 -19.26
CA LEU A 98 -10.33 -5.44 -19.02
C LEU A 98 -10.42 -6.31 -20.30
N PRO A 99 -10.52 -7.65 -20.18
CA PRO A 99 -10.82 -8.51 -21.31
C PRO A 99 -12.20 -8.20 -21.91
#